data_AF-A0A916C568-F1
#
_entry.id   AF-A0A916C568-F1
#
_cell.length_a   1.000
_cell.length_b   1.000
_cell.length_c   1.000
_cell.angle_alpha   90.00
_cell.angle_beta   90.00
_cell.angle_gamma   90.00
#
_symmetry.space_group_name_H-M   'P 1'
#
loop_
_entity.id
_entity.type
_entity.pdbx_description
1 polymer ?
#
loop_
_entity_poly.entity_id
_entity_poly.type
_entity_poly.pdbx_seq_one_letter_code
_entity_poly.pdbx_strand_id
1 'polypeptide(L)' 'MRTTVTIDDELYQKALDVADPGMDKADLFREAMKTFVRVQAGKRLAALGGKAPAMKEIPRRRPAAQIGR' A
#
# COMPACT_ATOMS: atom_id res chain seq x y z
N MET A 1 14.19 21.29 2.98
CA MET A 1 14.45 21.51 1.54
C MET A 1 13.19 22.13 0.94
N ARG A 2 13.31 23.20 0.14
CA ARG A 2 12.17 23.82 -0.55
C ARG A 2 12.21 23.37 -2.00
N THR A 3 11.12 22.77 -2.47
CA THR A 3 11.03 22.20 -3.82
C THR A 3 9.72 22.62 -4.45
N THR A 4 9.75 23.04 -5.71
CA THR A 4 8.56 23.30 -6.51
C THR A 4 8.34 22.12 -7.45
N VAL A 5 7.11 21.61 -7.51
CA VAL A 5 6.72 20.47 -8.34
C VAL A 5 5.42 20.80 -9.06
N THR A 6 5.31 20.35 -10.30
CA THR A 6 4.07 20.43 -11.08
C THR A 6 3.26 19.17 -10.85
N ILE A 7 1.98 19.32 -10.51
CA ILE A 7 1.04 18.24 -10.29
C ILE A 7 -0.24 18.51 -11.08
N ASP A 8 -0.89 17.44 -11.51
CA ASP A 8 -2.22 17.49 -12.10
C ASP A 8 -3.27 17.92 -11.06
N ASP A 9 -4.09 18.91 -11.41
CA ASP A 9 -5.07 19.47 -10.48
C ASP A 9 -6.16 18.48 -10.09
N GLU A 10 -6.61 17.60 -11.00
CA GLU A 10 -7.63 16.59 -10.68
C GLU A 10 -7.08 15.57 -9.68
N LEU A 11 -5.82 15.16 -9.85
CA LEU A 11 -5.14 14.27 -8.91
C LEU A 11 -5.01 14.94 -7.54
N TYR A 12 -4.65 16.22 -7.50
CA TYR A 12 -4.53 16.98 -6.27
C TYR A 12 -5.87 17.12 -5.54
N GLN A 13 -6.96 17.40 -6.25
CA GLN A 13 -8.30 17.45 -5.65
C GLN A 13 -8.73 16.11 -5.07
N LYS A 14 -8.55 15.01 -5.82
CA LYS A 14 -8.87 13.65 -5.31
C LYS A 14 -8.08 13.31 -4.04
N ALA A 15 -6.83 13.77 -3.96
CA ALA A 15 -6.01 13.57 -2.78
C ALA A 15 -6.52 14.39 -1.58
N LEU A 16 -7.03 15.60 -1.80
CA LEU A 16 -7.66 16.42 -0.77
C LEU A 16 -8.99 15.84 -0.29
N ASP A 17 -9.81 15.28 -1.18
CA ASP A 17 -11.12 14.69 -0.84
C ASP A 17 -11.01 13.53 0.16
N VAL A 18 -9.87 12.84 0.18
CA VAL A 18 -9.58 11.71 1.06
C VAL A 18 -8.60 12.06 2.19
N ALA A 19 -8.04 13.27 2.19
CA ALA A 19 -7.08 13.70 3.19
C ALA A 19 -7.78 13.99 4.53
N ASP A 20 -7.02 13.88 5.61
CA ASP A 20 -7.53 14.23 6.94
C ASP A 20 -7.90 15.72 7.02
N PRO A 21 -8.98 16.08 7.76
CA PRO A 21 -9.37 17.47 7.94
C PRO A 21 -8.22 18.30 8.52
N GLY A 22 -7.84 19.37 7.81
CA GLY A 22 -6.78 20.28 8.24
C GLY A 22 -5.37 19.86 7.81
N MET A 23 -5.22 18.81 7.01
CA MET A 23 -3.93 18.47 6.40
C MET A 23 -3.46 19.59 5.46
N ASP A 24 -2.23 20.07 5.67
CA ASP A 24 -1.64 21.08 4.80
C ASP A 24 -1.03 20.45 3.52
N LYS A 25 -0.65 21.30 2.56
CA LYS A 25 -0.06 20.83 1.30
C LYS A 25 1.22 20.03 1.53
N ALA A 26 2.07 20.49 2.45
CA ALA A 26 3.37 19.87 2.69
C ALA A 26 3.22 18.49 3.33
N ASP A 27 2.26 18.33 4.23
CA ASP A 27 1.92 17.07 4.87
C ASP A 27 1.36 16.06 3.87
N LEU A 28 0.47 16.50 2.97
CA LEU A 28 -0.03 15.65 1.88
C LEU A 28 1.11 15.12 1.01
N PHE A 29 2.03 16.00 0.59
CA PHE A 29 3.20 15.61 -0.19
C PHE A 29 4.12 14.66 0.58
N ARG A 30 4.32 14.91 1.88
CA ARG A 30 5.16 14.06 2.74
C ARG A 30 4.56 12.67 2.88
N GLU A 31 3.24 12.58 3.04
CA GLU A 31 2.55 11.31 3.17
C GLU A 31 2.52 10.53 1.84
N ALA A 32 2.35 11.22 0.72
CA ALA A 32 2.49 10.63 -0.60
C ALA A 32 3.89 10.02 -0.82
N MET A 33 4.94 10.75 -0.43
CA MET A 33 6.32 10.29 -0.49
C MET A 33 6.58 9.05 0.38
N LYS A 34 6.12 9.06 1.65
CA LYS A 34 6.24 7.89 2.54
C LYS A 34 5.52 6.67 1.95
N THR A 35 4.31 6.88 1.46
CA THR A 35 3.49 5.83 0.85
C THR A 35 4.18 5.24 -0.38
N PHE A 36 4.73 6.09 -1.25
CA PHE A 36 5.49 5.64 -2.42
C PHE A 36 6.68 4.76 -2.02
N VAL A 37 7.47 5.19 -1.03
CA VAL A 37 8.60 4.40 -0.53
C VAL A 37 8.13 3.03 -0.01
N ARG A 38 7.04 3.01 0.79
CA ARG A 38 6.47 1.75 1.31
C ARG A 38 6.02 0.82 0.20
N VAL A 39 5.32 1.32 -0.81
CA VAL A 39 4.85 0.53 -1.95
C VAL A 39 6.01 -0.03 -2.77
N GLN A 40 7.02 0.79 -3.06
CA GLN A 40 8.20 0.34 -3.82
C GLN A 40 9.04 -0.66 -3.04
N ALA A 41 9.21 -0.46 -1.73
CA ALA A 41 9.87 -1.43 -0.88
C ALA A 41 9.12 -2.77 -0.89
N GLY A 42 7.78 -2.76 -0.75
CA GLY A 42 6.96 -3.97 -0.85
C GLY A 42 7.09 -4.68 -2.19
N LYS A 43 7.05 -3.93 -3.31
CA LYS A 43 7.27 -4.48 -4.66
C LYS A 43 8.64 -5.12 -4.81
N ARG A 44 9.71 -4.47 -4.32
CA ARG A 44 11.08 -5.02 -4.35
C ARG A 44 11.19 -6.30 -3.52
N LEU A 45 10.60 -6.31 -2.32
CA LEU A 45 10.58 -7.51 -1.46
C LEU A 45 9.81 -8.66 -2.10
N ALA A 46 8.66 -8.38 -2.74
CA ALA A 46 7.90 -9.38 -3.48
C ALA A 46 8.68 -9.92 -4.69
N ALA A 47 9.39 -9.04 -5.42
CA ALA A 47 10.21 -9.42 -6.56
C ALA A 47 11.42 -10.30 -6.19
N LEU A 48 11.92 -10.19 -4.94
CA LEU A 48 12.94 -11.09 -4.39
C LEU A 48 12.39 -12.51 -4.10
N GLY A 49 11.15 -12.80 -4.47
CA GLY A 49 10.53 -14.13 -4.39
C GLY A 49 9.98 -14.49 -3.01
N GLY A 50 10.14 -13.62 -2.00
CA GLY A 50 9.87 -13.96 -0.61
C GLY A 50 10.71 -15.14 -0.12
N LYS A 51 10.56 -15.54 1.15
CA LYS A 51 11.29 -16.73 1.66
C LYS A 51 10.75 -18.07 1.14
N ALA A 52 9.60 -18.09 0.46
CA ALA A 52 8.93 -19.33 0.06
C ALA A 52 8.02 -19.13 -1.18
N PRO A 53 8.59 -18.92 -2.38
CA PRO A 53 7.82 -18.74 -3.62
C PRO A 53 6.99 -19.97 -4.01
N ALA A 54 7.36 -21.16 -3.52
CA ALA A 54 6.62 -22.41 -3.69
C ALA A 54 5.82 -22.83 -2.43
N MET A 55 5.52 -21.89 -1.52
CA MET A 55 4.70 -22.17 -0.33
C MET A 55 3.33 -22.71 -0.78
N LYS A 56 2.95 -23.88 -0.23
CA LYS A 56 1.63 -24.46 -0.46
C LYS A 56 0.55 -23.50 0.05
N GLU A 57 -0.53 -23.35 -0.71
CA GLU A 57 -1.66 -22.52 -0.31
C GLU A 57 -2.23 -22.99 1.05
N ILE A 58 -2.41 -22.04 1.97
CA ILE A 58 -2.96 -22.34 3.30
C ILE A 58 -4.49 -22.38 3.17
N PRO A 59 -5.16 -23.51 3.51
CA PRO A 59 -6.61 -23.61 3.41
C PRO A 59 -7.30 -22.53 4.24
N ARG A 60 -8.13 -21.69 3.60
CA ARG A 60 -8.88 -20.60 4.27
C ARG A 60 -10.01 -21.10 5.16
N ARG A 61 -10.45 -22.34 4.95
CA ARG A 61 -11.49 -23.00 5.75
C ARG A 61 -10.88 -24.25 6.37
N ARG A 62 -11.22 -24.51 7.63
CA ARG A 62 -10.94 -25.80 8.24
C ARG A 62 -11.63 -26.86 7.38
N PRO A 63 -10.94 -27.91 6.91
CA PRO A 63 -11.63 -29.01 6.24
C PRO A 63 -12.74 -29.47 7.19
N ALA A 64 -13.96 -29.63 6.66
CA ALA A 64 -15.08 -30.13 7.43
C ALA A 64 -14.58 -31.36 8.17
N ALA A 65 -14.61 -31.32 9.50
CA ALA A 65 -14.28 -32.49 10.29
C ALA A 65 -15.08 -33.64 9.70
N GLN A 66 -14.42 -34.74 9.34
CA GLN A 66 -15.12 -35.97 8.99
C GLN A 66 -15.84 -36.43 10.27
N ILE A 67 -17.00 -35.86 10.52
CA ILE A 67 -17.99 -36.37 11.45
C ILE A 67 -18.56 -37.59 10.72
N GLY A 68 -17.96 -38.75 10.95
CA GLY A 68 -18.40 -39.98 10.33
C GLY A 68 -17.32 -41.05 10.23
N ARG A 69 -16.98 -41.65 11.37
CA ARG A 69 -16.99 -43.11 11.54
C ARG A 69 -16.89 -43.47 13.02
#